data_AF-A0A7X8R6V8-F1
#
_entry.id   AF-A0A7X8R6V8-F1
#
_cell.length_a   1.000
_cell.length_b   1.000
_cell.length_c   1.000
_cell.angle_alpha   90.00
_cell.angle_beta   90.00
_cell.angle_gamma   90.00
#
_symmetry.space_group_name_H-M   'P 1'
#
loop_
_entity.id
_entity.type
_entity.pdbx_description
1 polymer ?
#
loop_
_entity_poly.entity_id
_entity_poly.type
_entity_poly.pdbx_seq_one_letter_code
_entity_poly.pdbx_strand_id
1 'polypeptide(L)'
;QLHCAIRKPFGPDSTDAADYLPEPLVEVAMRNIEAYTAHPIPPTTDRFIGNFFDTGATKEHLLAILADIAADPIHETFELMCHPAAPDHELELISDYNIKRVEELAILQDNAIKESMRELDISLVNYSALL
;
A
#
# COMPACT_ATOMS: atom_id res chain seq x y z
N GLN A 1 -13.04 -6.90 22.01
CA GLN A 1 -12.53 -6.74 20.64
C GLN A 1 -12.14 -5.28 20.46
N LEU A 2 -11.03 -5.01 19.79
CA LEU A 2 -10.69 -3.64 19.40
C LEU A 2 -11.63 -3.27 18.26
N HIS A 3 -12.44 -2.22 18.44
CA HIS A 3 -13.37 -1.71 17.43
C HIS A 3 -12.64 -0.81 16.41
N CYS A 4 -11.50 -1.29 15.91
CA CYS A 4 -10.70 -0.59 14.93
C CYS A 4 -10.21 -1.56 13.87
N ALA A 5 -10.31 -1.15 12.62
CA ALA A 5 -9.63 -1.84 11.55
C ALA A 5 -8.12 -1.58 11.67
N ILE A 6 -7.32 -2.59 11.35
CA ILE A 6 -5.86 -2.53 11.45
C ILE A 6 -5.25 -2.73 10.07
N ARG A 7 -4.08 -2.13 9.86
CA ARG A 7 -3.25 -2.42 8.71
C ARG A 7 -2.60 -3.80 8.86
N LYS A 8 -2.67 -4.63 7.82
CA LYS A 8 -1.82 -5.81 7.68
C LYS A 8 -0.37 -5.38 7.52
N PRO A 9 0.59 -5.94 8.28
CA PRO A 9 2.01 -5.62 8.06
C PRO A 9 2.46 -6.04 6.66
N PHE A 10 1.93 -7.14 6.13
CA PHE A 10 2.16 -7.67 4.77
C PHE A 10 0.86 -8.36 4.27
N GLY A 11 0.62 -8.42 2.96
CA GLY A 11 -0.58 -9.08 2.39
C GLY A 11 -0.58 -10.61 2.59
N PRO A 12 -1.75 -11.29 2.63
CA PRO A 12 -1.81 -12.76 2.77
C PRO A 12 -1.20 -13.50 1.56
N ASP A 13 -1.19 -12.86 0.39
CA ASP A 13 -0.56 -13.36 -0.84
C ASP A 13 0.84 -12.75 -1.07
N SER A 14 1.40 -12.07 -0.08
CA SER A 14 2.62 -11.30 -0.26
C SER A 14 3.86 -12.18 -0.37
N THR A 15 4.48 -12.14 -1.54
CA THR A 15 5.94 -12.25 -1.65
C THR A 15 6.64 -11.12 -0.89
N ASP A 16 5.91 -10.07 -0.51
CA ASP A 16 6.41 -8.82 0.09
C ASP A 16 7.18 -9.01 1.41
N ALA A 17 6.91 -10.07 2.19
CA ALA A 17 7.75 -10.32 3.37
C ALA A 17 9.23 -10.50 2.97
N ALA A 18 9.52 -11.12 1.83
CA ALA A 18 10.87 -11.26 1.29
C ALA A 18 11.43 -9.94 0.71
N ASP A 19 10.55 -9.02 0.31
CA ASP A 19 10.95 -7.67 -0.13
C ASP A 19 11.43 -6.82 1.05
N TYR A 20 10.95 -7.09 2.27
CA TYR A 20 11.24 -6.30 3.47
C TYR A 20 12.12 -7.01 4.51
N LEU A 21 12.17 -8.34 4.49
CA LEU A 21 12.86 -9.14 5.51
C LEU A 21 13.94 -10.02 4.86
N PRO A 22 15.09 -10.20 5.52
CA PRO A 22 16.06 -11.24 5.15
C PRO A 22 15.39 -12.61 5.10
N GLU A 23 15.79 -13.47 4.15
CA GLU A 23 15.24 -14.81 3.92
C GLU A 23 15.00 -15.63 5.21
N PRO A 24 15.93 -15.67 6.21
CA PRO A 24 15.70 -16.42 7.46
C PRO A 24 14.55 -15.87 8.32
N LEU A 25 14.20 -14.59 8.17
CA LEU A 25 13.11 -13.95 8.89
C LEU A 25 11.77 -14.04 8.15
N VAL A 26 11.78 -14.25 6.83
CA VAL A 26 10.56 -14.43 6.02
C VAL A 26 9.77 -15.63 6.54
N GLU A 27 10.43 -16.78 6.70
CA GLU A 27 9.77 -17.99 7.21
C GLU A 27 9.17 -17.78 8.61
N VAL A 28 9.91 -17.09 9.49
CA VAL A 28 9.44 -16.78 10.84
C VAL A 28 8.24 -15.83 10.80
N ALA A 29 8.28 -14.80 9.95
CA ALA A 29 7.19 -13.85 9.78
C ALA A 29 5.94 -14.55 9.25
N MET A 30 6.06 -15.36 8.20
CA MET A 30 4.93 -16.09 7.60
C MET A 30 4.30 -17.07 8.59
N ARG A 31 5.11 -17.82 9.34
CA ARG A 31 4.61 -18.72 10.40
C ARG A 31 3.86 -17.95 11.49
N ASN A 32 4.38 -16.78 11.89
CA ASN A 32 3.71 -15.95 12.88
C ASN A 32 2.37 -15.43 12.34
N ILE A 33 2.33 -14.95 11.10
CA ILE A 33 1.10 -14.48 10.45
C ILE A 33 0.06 -15.60 10.42
N GLU A 34 0.44 -16.81 9.99
CA GLU A 34 -0.45 -17.97 9.96
C GLU A 34 -1.06 -18.23 11.35
N ALA A 35 -0.21 -18.28 12.39
CA ALA A 35 -0.65 -18.46 13.77
C ALA A 35 -1.57 -17.32 14.27
N TYR A 36 -1.32 -16.07 13.85
CA TYR A 36 -2.19 -14.93 14.17
C TYR A 36 -3.54 -15.03 13.45
N THR A 37 -3.55 -15.40 12.16
CA THR A 37 -4.77 -15.53 11.34
C THR A 37 -5.63 -16.73 11.70
N ALA A 38 -5.10 -17.70 12.46
CA ALA A 38 -5.88 -18.79 13.06
C ALA A 38 -6.89 -18.30 14.11
N HIS A 39 -6.83 -17.02 14.50
CA HIS A 39 -7.76 -16.38 15.42
C HIS A 39 -8.54 -15.27 14.70
N PRO A 40 -9.72 -14.88 15.20
CA PRO A 40 -10.42 -13.70 14.68
C PRO A 40 -9.53 -12.45 14.80
N ILE A 41 -9.12 -11.91 13.66
CA ILE A 41 -8.36 -10.67 13.57
C ILE A 41 -9.31 -9.47 13.41
N PRO A 42 -8.92 -8.26 13.83
CA PRO A 42 -9.68 -7.05 13.49
C PRO A 42 -9.78 -6.87 11.96
N PRO A 43 -10.81 -6.18 11.46
CA PRO A 43 -10.96 -5.92 10.03
C PRO A 43 -9.73 -5.25 9.41
N THR A 44 -9.45 -5.56 8.15
CA THR A 44 -8.31 -5.05 7.39
C THR A 44 -8.63 -5.16 5.90
N THR A 45 -7.89 -4.47 5.05
CA THR A 45 -8.02 -4.59 3.59
C THR A 45 -7.73 -6.00 3.10
N ASP A 46 -8.30 -6.34 1.94
CA ASP A 46 -8.09 -7.63 1.29
C ASP A 46 -6.66 -7.73 0.77
N ARG A 47 -6.22 -6.70 0.02
CA ARG A 47 -4.88 -6.63 -0.59
C ARG A 47 -4.08 -5.41 -0.18
N PHE A 48 -2.77 -5.62 -0.09
CA PHE A 48 -1.76 -4.60 0.15
C PHE A 48 -0.90 -4.43 -1.10
N ILE A 49 -0.60 -3.19 -1.47
CA ILE A 49 0.18 -2.81 -2.66
C ILE A 49 1.32 -1.91 -2.19
N GLY A 50 2.51 -2.50 -2.04
CA GLY A 50 3.71 -1.83 -1.53
C GLY A 50 4.70 -1.36 -2.61
N ASN A 51 4.43 -1.62 -3.89
CA ASN A 51 5.40 -1.46 -4.97
C ASN A 51 5.38 -0.08 -5.67
N PHE A 52 4.53 0.86 -5.21
CA PHE A 52 4.65 2.28 -5.58
C PHE A 52 5.75 2.93 -4.73
N PHE A 53 6.99 2.53 -5.00
CA PHE A 53 8.17 2.92 -4.23
C PHE A 53 9.43 2.87 -5.11
N ASP A 54 10.39 3.75 -4.83
CA ASP A 54 11.66 3.89 -5.54
C ASP A 54 11.50 3.93 -7.06
N THR A 55 12.01 2.94 -7.78
CA THR A 55 11.87 2.89 -9.24
C THR A 55 10.44 2.65 -9.72
N GLY A 56 9.57 2.12 -8.85
CA GLY A 56 8.14 1.95 -9.09
C GLY A 56 7.29 3.19 -8.77
N ALA A 57 7.86 4.24 -8.17
CA ALA A 57 7.15 5.48 -7.86
C ALA A 57 6.97 6.39 -9.10
N THR A 58 6.31 5.88 -10.15
CA THR A 58 6.08 6.59 -11.41
C THR A 58 4.59 6.72 -11.71
N LYS A 59 4.23 7.72 -12.52
CA LYS A 59 2.84 7.95 -12.93
C LYS A 59 2.29 6.76 -13.72
N GLU A 60 3.10 6.22 -14.62
CA GLU A 60 2.76 5.08 -15.46
C GLU A 60 2.48 3.84 -14.62
N HIS A 61 3.32 3.59 -13.60
CA HIS A 61 3.12 2.47 -12.68
C HIS A 61 1.87 2.66 -11.81
N LEU A 62 1.61 3.88 -11.32
CA LEU A 62 0.38 4.14 -10.57
C LEU A 62 -0.88 3.92 -11.41
N LEU A 63 -0.89 4.33 -12.69
CA LEU A 63 -2.00 4.03 -13.60
C LEU A 63 -2.19 2.53 -13.82
N ALA A 64 -1.09 1.77 -13.93
CA ALA A 64 -1.14 0.32 -14.03
C ALA A 64 -1.72 -0.32 -12.76
N ILE A 65 -1.29 0.12 -11.58
CA ILE A 65 -1.86 -0.32 -10.29
C ILE A 65 -3.38 -0.08 -10.24
N LEU A 66 -3.85 1.11 -10.63
CA LEU A 66 -5.28 1.42 -10.64
C LEU A 66 -6.05 0.51 -11.61
N ALA A 67 -5.50 0.25 -12.80
CA ALA A 67 -6.11 -0.67 -13.74
C ALA A 67 -6.18 -2.11 -13.20
N ASP A 68 -5.13 -2.57 -12.51
CA ASP A 68 -5.08 -3.89 -11.89
C ASP A 68 -6.13 -4.02 -10.77
N ILE A 69 -6.28 -2.98 -9.93
CA ILE A 69 -7.33 -2.92 -8.90
C ILE A 69 -8.71 -3.06 -9.53
N ALA A 70 -9.01 -2.28 -10.56
CA ALA A 70 -10.32 -2.29 -11.22
C ALA A 70 -10.62 -3.60 -11.96
N ALA A 71 -9.58 -4.33 -12.37
CA ALA A 71 -9.71 -5.60 -13.07
C ALA A 71 -9.79 -6.82 -12.13
N ASP A 72 -9.49 -6.66 -10.84
CA ASP A 72 -9.51 -7.75 -9.86
C ASP A 72 -10.97 -8.11 -9.47
N PRO A 73 -11.45 -9.33 -9.80
CA PRO A 73 -12.83 -9.72 -9.55
C PRO A 73 -13.03 -10.37 -8.17
N ILE A 74 -11.96 -10.52 -7.38
CA ILE A 74 -11.94 -11.30 -6.14
C ILE A 74 -11.96 -10.38 -4.92
N HIS A 75 -11.21 -9.28 -4.96
CA HIS A 75 -10.98 -8.42 -3.81
C HIS A 75 -11.75 -7.10 -3.95
N GLU A 76 -12.26 -6.57 -2.83
CA GLU A 76 -13.00 -5.31 -2.83
C GLU A 76 -12.18 -4.16 -2.27
N THR A 77 -11.27 -4.45 -1.33
CA THR A 77 -10.53 -3.41 -0.60
C THR A 77 -9.02 -3.55 -0.78
N PHE A 78 -8.40 -2.47 -1.27
CA PHE A 78 -6.98 -2.40 -1.56
C PHE A 78 -6.33 -1.28 -0.76
N GLU A 79 -5.17 -1.55 -0.18
CA GLU A 79 -4.31 -0.55 0.43
C GLU A 79 -3.12 -0.26 -0.50
N LEU A 80 -3.05 0.95 -1.04
CA LEU A 80 -1.87 1.46 -1.73
C LEU A 80 -0.95 2.18 -0.73
N MET A 81 0.24 1.64 -0.51
CA MET A 81 1.25 2.31 0.30
C MET A 81 1.96 3.38 -0.53
N CYS A 82 2.21 4.54 0.08
CA CYS A 82 2.98 5.62 -0.51
C CYS A 82 3.69 6.43 0.59
N HIS A 83 4.61 7.29 0.19
CA HIS A 83 5.49 8.06 1.06
C HIS A 83 5.48 9.58 0.77
N PRO A 84 4.38 10.21 0.37
CA PRO A 84 4.40 11.60 -0.08
C PRO A 84 4.89 12.55 1.02
N ALA A 85 5.68 13.55 0.62
CA ALA A 85 6.12 14.61 1.53
C ALA A 85 6.30 15.93 0.77
N ALA A 86 6.12 17.04 1.48
CA ALA A 86 6.57 18.34 1.00
C ALA A 86 8.10 18.40 1.10
N PRO A 87 8.78 19.18 0.23
CA PRO A 87 10.22 19.40 0.38
C PRO A 87 10.47 20.16 1.68
N ASP A 88 11.26 19.58 2.57
CA ASP A 88 11.67 20.21 3.81
C ASP A 88 13.12 19.81 4.18
N HIS A 89 13.80 20.71 4.88
CA HIS A 89 15.22 20.54 5.23
C HIS A 89 15.45 19.42 6.26
N GLU A 90 14.47 19.10 7.09
CA GLU A 90 14.60 18.01 8.05
C GLU A 90 14.61 16.66 7.33
N LEU A 91 13.69 16.46 6.39
CA LEU A 91 13.57 15.31 5.51
C LEU A 91 14.84 15.10 4.68
N GLU A 92 15.41 16.17 4.13
CA GLU A 92 16.68 16.14 3.40
C GLU A 92 17.83 15.59 4.27
N LEU A 93 17.83 15.89 5.58
CA LEU A 93 18.86 15.44 6.51
C LEU A 93 18.66 14.02 7.04
N ILE A 94 17.40 13.56 7.18
CA ILE A 94 17.08 12.31 7.88
C ILE A 94 16.75 11.13 6.96
N SER A 95 16.52 11.36 5.66
CA SER A 95 16.10 10.30 4.74
C SER A 95 16.81 10.41 3.40
N ASP A 96 17.40 9.31 2.95
CA ASP A 96 17.89 9.15 1.57
C ASP A 96 16.73 9.10 0.56
N TYR A 97 15.53 8.78 1.03
CA TYR A 97 14.29 8.79 0.26
C TYR A 97 13.58 10.13 0.46
N ASN A 98 14.24 11.23 0.11
CA ASN A 98 13.74 12.60 0.30
C ASN A 98 13.04 13.15 -0.96
N ILE A 99 13.79 13.38 -2.05
CA ILE A 99 13.29 13.92 -3.32
C ILE A 99 12.20 13.01 -3.91
N LYS A 100 12.35 11.70 -3.78
CA LYS A 100 11.36 10.72 -4.24
C LYS A 100 9.97 10.93 -3.62
N ARG A 101 9.90 11.38 -2.37
CA ARG A 101 8.62 11.67 -1.69
C ARG A 101 7.92 12.90 -2.25
N VAL A 102 8.69 13.86 -2.74
CA VAL A 102 8.17 15.06 -3.42
C VAL A 102 7.63 14.68 -4.80
N GLU A 103 8.35 13.81 -5.51
CA GLU A 103 7.90 13.24 -6.79
C GLU A 103 6.60 12.44 -6.61
N GLU A 104 6.52 11.56 -5.61
CA GLU A 104 5.30 10.83 -5.26
C GLU A 104 4.13 11.77 -4.97
N LEU A 105 4.35 12.82 -4.17
CA LEU A 105 3.31 13.81 -3.86
C LEU A 105 2.77 14.48 -5.14
N ALA A 106 3.65 14.85 -6.07
CA ALA A 106 3.26 15.44 -7.34
C ALA A 106 2.42 14.47 -8.20
N ILE A 107 2.83 13.20 -8.28
CA ILE A 107 2.10 12.15 -9.01
C ILE A 107 0.71 11.92 -8.41
N LEU A 108 0.62 11.78 -7.08
CA LEU A 108 -0.64 11.53 -6.37
C LEU A 108 -1.65 12.71 -6.51
N GLN A 109 -1.15 13.92 -6.76
CA GLN A 109 -1.98 15.11 -6.97
C GLN A 109 -2.35 15.37 -8.43
N ASP A 110 -1.75 14.64 -9.39
CA ASP A 110 -1.96 14.79 -10.82
C ASP A 110 -3.42 14.55 -11.21
N ASN A 111 -3.97 15.41 -12.07
CA ASN A 111 -5.37 15.33 -12.50
C ASN A 111 -5.67 14.05 -13.29
N ALA A 112 -4.71 13.53 -14.04
CA ALA A 112 -4.88 12.29 -14.79
C ALA A 112 -5.09 11.09 -13.86
N ILE A 113 -4.47 11.08 -12.68
CA ILE A 113 -4.70 10.04 -11.66
C ILE A 113 -6.13 10.14 -11.13
N LYS A 114 -6.60 11.35 -10.82
CA LYS A 114 -7.97 11.59 -10.37
C LYS A 114 -9.01 11.24 -11.44
N GLU A 115 -8.71 11.51 -12.70
CA GLU A 115 -9.54 11.13 -13.85
C GLU A 115 -9.60 9.61 -14.00
N SER A 116 -8.44 8.95 -13.98
CA SER A 116 -8.35 7.49 -14.08
C SER A 116 -9.13 6.79 -12.97
N MET A 117 -9.02 7.22 -11.70
CA MET A 117 -9.82 6.65 -10.61
C MET A 117 -11.33 6.77 -10.86
N ARG A 118 -11.80 7.91 -11.42
CA ARG A 118 -13.23 8.08 -11.75
C ARG A 118 -13.67 7.20 -12.92
N GLU A 119 -12.83 7.09 -13.96
CA GLU A 119 -13.12 6.26 -15.13
C GLU A 119 -13.16 4.77 -14.79
N LEU A 120 -12.33 4.34 -13.84
CA LEU A 120 -12.25 2.99 -13.33
C LEU A 120 -13.23 2.68 -12.19
N ASP A 121 -14.09 3.63 -11.82
CA ASP A 121 -15.05 3.52 -10.71
C ASP A 121 -14.40 3.16 -9.36
N ILE A 122 -13.18 3.65 -9.12
CA ILE A 122 -12.43 3.44 -7.88
C ILE A 122 -12.85 4.48 -6.85
N SER A 123 -13.35 3.99 -5.71
CA SER A 123 -13.69 4.82 -4.56
C SER A 123 -12.53 4.89 -3.56
N LEU A 124 -12.08 6.11 -3.25
CA LEU A 124 -11.12 6.33 -2.17
C LEU A 124 -11.81 6.23 -0.81
N VAL A 125 -11.40 5.25 -0.01
CA VAL A 125 -11.88 5.03 1.35
C VAL A 125 -10.74 5.15 2.35
N ASN A 126 -11.10 5.14 3.64
CA ASN A 126 -10.14 4.96 4.73
C ASN A 126 -10.57 3.76 5.59
N TYR A 127 -9.75 3.39 6.57
CA TYR A 127 -9.98 2.22 7.42
C TYR A 127 -11.32 2.21 8.19
N SER A 128 -12.02 3.35 8.35
CA SER A 128 -13.36 3.37 8.95
C SER A 128 -14.42 2.68 8.08
N ALA A 129 -14.17 2.50 6.78
CA ALA A 129 -15.08 1.81 5.86
C ALA A 129 -15.07 0.29 6.05
N LEU A 130 -14.14 -0.24 6.84
CA LEU A 130 -13.98 -1.68 7.10
C LEU A 130 -14.68 -2.13 8.40
N LEU A 131 -15.43 -1.24 9.06
CA LEU A 131 -16.07 -1.47 10.36
C LEU A 131 -17.56 -1.80 10.26
#